data_AF-A0A536NQ89-F1
#
_entry.id   AF-A0A536NQ89-F1
#
_cell.length_a   1.000
_cell.length_b   1.000
_cell.length_c   1.000
_cell.angle_alpha   90.00
_cell.angle_beta   90.00
_cell.angle_gamma   90.00
#
_symmetry.space_group_name_H-M   'P 1'
#
loop_
_entity.id
_entity.type
_entity.pdbx_description
1 polymer ?
#
loop_
_entity_poly.entity_id
_entity_poly.type
_entity_poly.pdbx_seq_one_letter_code
_entity_poly.pdbx_strand_id
1 'polypeptide(L)'
;MSARVRKAFWLLLCLVAGGPCAFLVLETAGIPYAAVAFFAVVWVGRRRQILPETLLAFGLTYTIEICRYAITDLISSLQQGDYLTAAFFAVHMCVAFGIVGAGVFGLTLRRRMLEQDEQQRRSQDPDSQGKQPETTH
;
A
#
# COMPACT_ATOMS: atom_id res chain seq x y z
N MET A 1 -10.84 1.27 23.10
CA MET A 1 -10.10 0.46 22.10
C MET A 1 -8.67 0.99 21.97
N SER A 2 -7.64 0.14 22.15
CA SER A 2 -6.24 0.55 22.03
C SER A 2 -5.92 1.08 20.62
N ALA A 3 -5.00 2.04 20.51
CA ALA A 3 -4.57 2.61 19.23
C ALA A 3 -4.07 1.54 18.23
N ARG A 4 -3.43 0.47 18.74
CA ARG A 4 -2.96 -0.67 17.93
C ARG A 4 -4.14 -1.45 17.34
N VAL A 5 -5.16 -1.72 18.14
CA VAL A 5 -6.38 -2.44 17.70
C VAL A 5 -7.11 -1.62 16.64
N ARG A 6 -7.19 -0.30 16.80
CA ARG A 6 -7.78 0.61 15.79
C ARG A 6 -7.00 0.63 14.48
N LYS A 7 -5.67 0.58 14.54
CA LYS A 7 -4.83 0.45 13.33
C LYS A 7 -5.08 -0.90 12.65
N ALA A 8 -5.02 -1.99 13.38
CA ALA A 8 -5.21 -3.34 12.84
C ALA A 8 -6.59 -3.49 12.19
N PHE A 9 -7.65 -3.04 12.87
CA PHE A 9 -9.02 -3.06 12.33
C PHE A 9 -9.14 -2.26 11.04
N TRP A 10 -8.53 -1.06 10.99
CA TRP A 10 -8.53 -0.24 9.78
C TRP A 10 -7.81 -0.91 8.61
N LEU A 11 -6.65 -1.53 8.86
CA LEU A 11 -5.91 -2.24 7.83
C LEU A 11 -6.68 -3.47 7.33
N LEU A 12 -7.35 -4.20 8.23
CA LEU A 12 -8.21 -5.32 7.85
C LEU A 12 -9.41 -4.86 7.00
N LEU A 13 -10.02 -3.73 7.35
CA LEU A 13 -11.07 -3.12 6.53
C LEU A 13 -10.55 -2.76 5.13
N CYS A 14 -9.37 -2.15 5.04
CA CYS A 14 -8.74 -1.81 3.76
C CYS A 14 -8.44 -3.07 2.93
N LEU A 15 -7.94 -4.12 3.58
CA LEU A 15 -7.68 -5.41 2.96
C LEU A 15 -8.97 -6.00 2.36
N VAL A 16 -10.07 -6.03 3.11
CA VAL A 16 -11.34 -6.56 2.60
C VAL A 16 -11.93 -5.66 1.51
N ALA A 17 -11.79 -4.33 1.62
CA ALA A 17 -12.38 -3.38 0.68
C ALA A 17 -11.74 -3.38 -0.71
N GLY A 18 -10.46 -3.76 -0.83
CA GLY A 18 -9.76 -3.78 -2.11
C GLY A 18 -10.40 -4.68 -3.16
N GLY A 19 -10.91 -5.85 -2.77
CA GLY A 19 -11.54 -6.80 -3.68
C GLY A 19 -12.84 -6.27 -4.33
N PRO A 20 -13.85 -5.85 -3.53
CA PRO A 20 -15.06 -5.21 -4.07
C PRO A 20 -14.76 -3.98 -4.94
N CYS A 21 -13.75 -3.18 -4.58
CA CYS A 21 -13.35 -2.05 -5.42
C CYS A 21 -12.80 -2.49 -6.77
N ALA A 22 -12.05 -3.60 -6.85
CA ALA A 22 -11.59 -4.14 -8.12
C ALA A 22 -12.76 -4.56 -9.01
N PHE A 23 -13.76 -5.24 -8.44
CA PHE A 23 -14.99 -5.60 -9.17
C PHE A 23 -15.72 -4.37 -9.72
N LEU A 24 -15.93 -3.34 -8.88
CA LEU A 24 -16.60 -2.10 -9.29
C LEU A 24 -15.89 -1.40 -10.44
N VAL A 25 -14.56 -1.35 -10.42
CA VAL A 25 -13.78 -0.68 -11.47
C VAL A 25 -13.92 -1.38 -12.82
N LEU A 26 -14.00 -2.72 -12.82
CA LEU A 26 -14.22 -3.50 -14.04
C LEU A 26 -15.65 -3.34 -14.57
N GLU A 27 -16.62 -3.11 -13.69
CA GLU A 27 -18.01 -2.78 -14.04
C GLU A 27 -18.20 -1.30 -14.45
N THR A 28 -17.20 -0.65 -15.08
CA THR A 28 -17.14 0.73 -15.63
C THR A 28 -17.98 1.84 -14.96
N ALA A 29 -19.31 1.71 -14.90
CA ALA A 29 -20.21 2.45 -14.01
C ALA A 29 -19.76 2.44 -12.53
N GLY A 30 -19.01 1.43 -12.08
CA GLY A 30 -18.48 1.36 -10.73
C GLY A 30 -17.20 2.19 -10.47
N ILE A 31 -16.55 2.72 -11.52
CA ILE A 31 -15.29 3.49 -11.41
C ILE A 31 -15.39 4.68 -10.44
N PRO A 32 -16.44 5.53 -10.48
CA PRO A 32 -16.55 6.66 -9.56
C PRO A 32 -16.57 6.23 -8.09
N TYR A 33 -17.25 5.12 -7.78
CA TYR A 33 -17.36 4.60 -6.41
C TYR A 33 -16.02 4.07 -5.90
N ALA A 34 -15.30 3.33 -6.73
CA ALA A 34 -13.97 2.86 -6.40
C ALA A 34 -12.95 4.00 -6.24
N ALA A 35 -13.06 5.05 -7.06
CA ALA A 35 -12.24 6.25 -6.92
C ALA A 35 -12.49 6.96 -5.59
N VAL A 36 -13.74 7.10 -5.17
CA VAL A 36 -14.11 7.67 -3.86
C VAL A 36 -13.59 6.80 -2.72
N ALA A 37 -13.74 5.47 -2.81
CA ALA A 37 -13.22 4.55 -1.82
C ALA A 37 -11.69 4.66 -1.69
N PHE A 38 -10.98 4.69 -2.82
CA PHE A 38 -9.53 4.89 -2.85
C PHE A 38 -9.12 6.24 -2.27
N PHE A 39 -9.84 7.31 -2.59
CA PHE A 39 -9.57 8.63 -2.01
C PHE A 39 -9.76 8.63 -0.48
N ALA A 40 -10.79 7.96 0.03
CA ALA A 40 -11.00 7.82 1.47
C ALA A 40 -9.87 7.04 2.14
N VAL A 41 -9.39 5.95 1.52
CA VAL A 41 -8.22 5.17 1.94
C VAL A 41 -6.98 6.06 2.04
N VAL A 42 -6.69 6.85 1.00
CA VAL A 42 -5.55 7.79 0.98
C VAL A 42 -5.70 8.87 2.05
N TRP A 43 -6.87 9.51 2.12
CA TRP A 43 -7.14 10.59 3.05
C TRP A 43 -6.97 10.15 4.51
N VAL A 44 -7.61 9.05 4.89
CA VAL A 44 -7.53 8.51 6.26
C VAL A 44 -6.12 7.99 6.56
N GLY A 45 -5.48 7.31 5.60
CA GLY A 45 -4.10 6.85 5.72
C GLY A 45 -3.12 7.99 6.01
N ARG A 46 -3.23 9.12 5.28
CA ARG A 46 -2.44 10.33 5.51
C ARG A 46 -2.71 10.94 6.89
N ARG A 47 -3.99 11.15 7.23
CA ARG A 47 -4.40 11.72 8.52
C ARG A 47 -3.87 10.91 9.72
N ARG A 48 -3.73 9.60 9.55
CA ARG A 48 -3.27 8.68 10.61
C ARG A 48 -1.78 8.30 10.52
N GLN A 49 -1.01 8.88 9.59
CA GLN A 49 0.42 8.57 9.41
C GLN A 49 0.71 7.07 9.17
N ILE A 50 -0.22 6.39 8.50
CA ILE A 50 -0.16 4.96 8.14
C ILE A 50 -0.50 4.74 6.66
N LEU A 51 -0.29 5.76 5.83
CA LEU A 51 -0.60 5.71 4.41
C LEU A 51 0.07 4.52 3.71
N PRO A 52 1.38 4.25 3.90
CA PRO A 52 2.03 3.13 3.21
C PRO A 52 1.40 1.77 3.56
N GLU A 53 1.11 1.52 4.84
CA GLU A 53 0.43 0.29 5.28
C GLU A 53 -0.99 0.19 4.72
N THR A 54 -1.69 1.33 4.65
CA THR A 54 -3.06 1.41 4.15
C THR A 54 -3.11 1.13 2.64
N LEU A 55 -2.16 1.69 1.87
CA LEU A 55 -2.01 1.44 0.44
C LEU A 55 -1.66 -0.02 0.15
N LEU A 56 -0.80 -0.65 0.97
CA LEU A 56 -0.51 -2.07 0.82
C LEU A 56 -1.71 -2.96 1.16
N ALA A 57 -2.38 -2.71 2.28
CA ALA A 57 -3.54 -3.50 2.67
C ALA A 57 -4.62 -3.46 1.59
N PHE A 58 -5.00 -2.26 1.14
CA PHE A 58 -5.97 -2.09 0.06
C PHE A 58 -5.46 -2.63 -1.29
N GLY A 59 -4.24 -2.25 -1.66
CA GLY A 59 -3.64 -2.52 -2.95
C GLY A 59 -3.40 -3.99 -3.21
N LEU A 60 -3.07 -4.79 -2.19
CA LEU A 60 -2.81 -6.23 -2.36
C LEU A 60 -4.05 -6.97 -2.85
N THR A 61 -5.18 -6.83 -2.16
CA THR A 61 -6.42 -7.50 -2.57
C THR A 61 -6.99 -6.91 -3.85
N TYR A 62 -6.92 -5.59 -4.01
CA TYR A 62 -7.29 -4.92 -5.27
C TYR A 62 -6.48 -5.49 -6.45
N THR A 63 -5.17 -5.66 -6.30
CA THR A 63 -4.28 -6.16 -7.37
C THR A 63 -4.54 -7.63 -7.67
N ILE A 64 -4.74 -8.47 -6.65
CA ILE A 64 -5.06 -9.89 -6.87
C ILE A 64 -6.33 -10.03 -7.71
N GLU A 65 -7.38 -9.28 -7.36
CA GLU A 65 -8.65 -9.33 -8.10
C GLU A 65 -8.52 -8.73 -9.49
N ILE A 66 -7.88 -7.57 -9.65
CA ILE A 66 -7.61 -6.99 -10.99
C ILE A 66 -6.83 -7.98 -11.85
N CYS A 67 -5.75 -8.58 -11.35
CA CYS A 67 -4.98 -9.57 -12.11
C CYS A 67 -5.83 -10.78 -12.51
N ARG A 68 -6.67 -11.29 -11.59
CA ARG A 68 -7.52 -12.46 -11.83
C ARG A 68 -8.47 -12.25 -13.00
N TYR A 69 -9.06 -11.06 -13.11
CA TYR A 69 -10.01 -10.73 -14.17
C TYR A 69 -9.32 -10.16 -15.43
N ALA A 70 -8.46 -9.16 -15.25
CA ALA A 70 -7.89 -8.38 -16.34
C ALA A 70 -6.89 -9.17 -17.20
N ILE A 71 -6.16 -10.16 -16.67
CA ILE A 71 -5.17 -10.90 -17.47
C ILE A 71 -5.85 -11.70 -18.57
N THR A 72 -6.88 -12.46 -18.22
CA THR A 72 -7.62 -13.30 -19.18
C THR A 72 -8.28 -12.45 -20.24
N ASP A 73 -8.94 -11.37 -19.83
CA ASP A 73 -9.66 -10.49 -20.75
C ASP A 73 -8.71 -9.66 -21.63
N LEU A 74 -7.55 -9.26 -21.10
CA LEU A 74 -6.48 -8.62 -21.87
C LEU A 74 -5.97 -9.53 -22.98
N ILE A 75 -5.63 -10.79 -22.65
CA ILE A 75 -5.14 -11.77 -23.64
C ILE A 75 -6.19 -12.03 -24.71
N SER A 76 -7.44 -12.24 -24.29
CA SER A 76 -8.57 -12.46 -25.20
C SER A 76 -8.77 -11.27 -26.15
N SER A 77 -8.75 -10.04 -25.62
CA SER A 77 -8.93 -8.81 -26.41
C SER A 77 -7.79 -8.61 -27.42
N LEU A 78 -6.54 -8.90 -27.02
CA LEU A 78 -5.39 -8.84 -27.92
C LEU A 78 -5.48 -9.86 -29.05
N GLN A 79 -5.97 -11.07 -28.78
CA GLN A 79 -6.18 -12.10 -29.79
C GLN A 79 -7.29 -11.74 -30.79
N GLN A 80 -8.31 -11.01 -30.33
CA GLN A 80 -9.43 -10.54 -31.15
C GLN A 80 -9.12 -9.24 -31.92
N GLY A 81 -7.97 -8.60 -31.63
CA GLY A 81 -7.61 -7.30 -32.22
C GLY A 81 -8.36 -6.10 -31.60
N ASP A 82 -9.05 -6.28 -30.48
CA ASP A 82 -9.69 -5.20 -29.74
C ASP A 82 -8.69 -4.50 -28.82
N TYR A 83 -7.94 -3.56 -29.40
CA TYR A 83 -6.92 -2.79 -28.69
C TYR A 83 -7.49 -1.83 -27.65
N LEU A 84 -8.75 -1.38 -27.80
CA LEU A 84 -9.36 -0.45 -26.85
C LEU A 84 -9.64 -1.17 -25.53
N THR A 85 -10.27 -2.34 -25.60
CA THR A 85 -10.55 -3.18 -24.43
C THR A 85 -9.25 -3.71 -23.82
N ALA A 86 -8.27 -4.08 -24.64
CA ALA A 86 -6.93 -4.44 -24.15
C ALA A 86 -6.27 -3.28 -23.37
N ALA A 87 -6.29 -2.06 -23.90
CA ALA A 87 -5.74 -0.90 -23.22
C ALA A 87 -6.46 -0.62 -21.89
N PHE A 88 -7.79 -0.77 -21.85
CA PHE A 88 -8.58 -0.66 -20.63
C PHE A 88 -8.05 -1.59 -19.52
N PHE A 89 -7.90 -2.89 -19.80
CA PHE A 89 -7.39 -3.85 -18.81
C PHE A 89 -5.93 -3.59 -18.41
N ALA A 90 -5.08 -3.21 -19.38
CA ALA A 90 -3.69 -2.88 -19.12
C ALA A 90 -3.53 -1.68 -18.17
N VAL A 91 -4.33 -0.61 -18.37
CA VAL A 91 -4.32 0.56 -17.49
C VAL A 91 -4.72 0.17 -16.05
N HIS A 92 -5.75 -0.66 -15.89
CA HIS A 92 -6.17 -1.13 -14.56
C HIS A 92 -5.09 -1.93 -13.84
N MET A 93 -4.37 -2.78 -14.57
CA MET A 93 -3.19 -3.49 -14.05
C MET A 93 -2.10 -2.52 -13.60
N CYS A 94 -1.75 -1.52 -14.43
CA CYS A 94 -0.77 -0.50 -14.07
C CYS A 94 -1.16 0.27 -12.81
N VAL A 95 -2.44 0.66 -12.67
CA VAL A 95 -2.95 1.33 -11.46
C VAL A 95 -2.82 0.42 -10.25
N ALA A 96 -3.23 -0.85 -10.35
CA ALA A 96 -3.14 -1.82 -9.25
C ALA A 96 -1.70 -1.99 -8.73
N PHE A 97 -0.76 -2.25 -9.63
CA PHE A 97 0.66 -2.33 -9.27
C PHE A 97 1.22 -1.01 -8.77
N GLY A 98 0.77 0.12 -9.31
CA GLY A 98 1.16 1.45 -8.85
C GLY A 98 0.77 1.69 -7.38
N ILE A 99 -0.42 1.25 -6.96
CA ILE A 99 -0.87 1.35 -5.57
C ILE A 99 0.02 0.53 -4.64
N VAL A 100 0.28 -0.74 -4.98
CA VAL A 100 1.15 -1.63 -4.18
C VAL A 100 2.57 -1.08 -4.15
N GLY A 101 3.11 -0.69 -5.31
CA GLY A 101 4.45 -0.12 -5.44
C GLY A 101 4.62 1.16 -4.61
N ALA A 102 3.64 2.06 -4.62
CA ALA A 102 3.65 3.25 -3.78
C ALA A 102 3.64 2.91 -2.27
N GLY A 103 2.87 1.89 -1.87
CA GLY A 103 2.85 1.37 -0.52
C GLY A 103 4.20 0.79 -0.07
N VAL A 104 4.81 -0.07 -0.89
CA VAL A 104 6.16 -0.62 -0.64
C VAL A 104 7.19 0.49 -0.56
N PHE A 105 7.20 1.39 -1.54
CA PHE A 105 8.16 2.49 -1.62
C PHE A 105 8.05 3.41 -0.40
N GLY A 106 6.83 3.78 0.01
CA GLY A 106 6.60 4.58 1.20
C GLY A 106 7.09 3.92 2.50
N LEU A 107 6.92 2.60 2.64
CA LEU A 107 7.47 1.87 3.79
C LEU A 107 8.99 1.84 3.78
N THR A 108 9.60 1.63 2.61
CA THR A 108 11.06 1.63 2.47
C THR A 108 11.66 2.99 2.83
N LEU A 109 11.06 4.09 2.36
CA LEU A 109 11.51 5.44 2.74
C LEU A 109 11.40 5.68 4.24
N ARG A 110 10.27 5.29 4.85
CA ARG A 110 10.05 5.46 6.30
C ARG A 110 11.07 4.67 7.13
N ARG A 111 11.42 3.45 6.72
CA ARG A 111 12.45 2.65 7.40
C ARG A 111 13.80 3.33 7.36
N ARG A 112 14.23 3.79 6.18
CA ARG A 112 15.51 4.49 6.00
C ARG A 112 15.62 5.76 6.85
N MET A 113 14.54 6.55 6.95
CA MET A 113 14.51 7.75 7.79
C MET A 113 14.69 7.42 9.27
N LEU A 114 14.02 6.37 9.77
CA LEU A 114 14.16 5.94 11.16
C LEU A 114 15.57 5.42 11.48
N GLU A 115 16.17 4.67 10.56
CA GLU A 115 17.55 4.18 10.69
C GLU A 115 18.56 5.34 10.74
N GLN A 116 18.34 6.38 9.92
CA GLN A 116 19.17 7.59 9.93
C GLN A 116 19.03 8.38 11.24
N ASP A 117 17.81 8.56 11.73
CA ASP A 117 17.55 9.24 13.02
C ASP A 117 18.20 8.50 14.20
N GLU A 118 18.14 7.17 14.21
CA GLU A 118 18.79 6.34 15.24
C GLU A 118 20.32 6.43 15.17
N GLN A 119 20.90 6.40 13.96
CA GLN A 119 22.34 6.59 13.78
C GLN A 119 22.80 7.97 14.25
N GLN A 120 22.04 9.02 13.91
CA GLN A 120 22.35 10.38 14.33
C GLN A 120 22.27 10.53 15.85
N ARG A 121 21.24 9.99 16.51
CA ARG A 121 21.15 9.98 17.98
C ARG A 121 22.33 9.26 18.64
N ARG A 122 22.75 8.10 18.12
CA ARG A 122 23.93 7.39 18.63
C ARG A 122 25.23 8.17 18.47
N SER A 123 25.37 8.92 17.38
CA SER A 123 26.56 9.76 17.16
C SER A 123 26.61 11.01 18.06
N GLN A 124 25.45 11.46 18.56
CA GLN A 124 25.31 12.62 19.46
C GLN A 124 25.36 12.26 20.95
N ASP A 125 25.38 10.98 21.30
CA ASP A 125 25.50 10.51 22.69
C ASP A 125 26.89 9.88 22.94
N PRO A 126 27.94 10.70 23.16
CA PRO A 126 29.30 10.21 23.42
C PRO A 126 29.45 9.50 24.77
N ASP A 127 28.52 9.68 25.72
CA ASP A 127 28.60 9.07 27.06
C ASP A 127 28.09 7.62 27.11
N SER A 128 27.37 7.16 26.08
CA SER A 128 26.91 5.76 25.98
C SER A 128 28.04 4.76 25.70
N GLN A 129 29.23 5.19 25.28
CA GLN A 129 30.37 4.30 25.01
C GLN A 129 31.36 4.19 26.20
N GLY A 130 31.18 4.96 27.28
CA GLY A 130 32.17 5.12 28.35
C GLY A 130 31.99 4.27 29.61
N LYS A 131 30.86 3.57 29.82
CA LYS A 131 30.70 2.70 31.00
C LYS A 131 31.22 1.29 30.74
N GLN A 132 32.54 1.16 30.69
CA GLN A 132 33.19 -0.08 31.12
C GLN A 132 32.81 -0.31 32.59
N PRO A 133 32.30 -1.50 32.98
CA PRO A 133 32.10 -1.79 34.38
C PRO A 133 33.49 -1.85 35.04
N GLU A 134 33.77 -0.90 35.94
CA GLU A 134 34.90 -1.03 36.87
C GLU A 134 34.73 -2.36 37.61
N THR A 135 35.58 -3.33 37.28
CA THR A 135 35.76 -4.54 38.07
C THR A 135 36.41 -4.12 39.38
N THR A 136 35.61 -3.90 40.41
CA THR A 136 36.08 -3.84 41.79
C THR A 136 36.73 -5.17 42.16
N HIS A 137 37.97 -5.06 42.64
CA HIS A 137 38.85 -6.10 43.17
C HIS A 137 38.20 -7.05 44.17
#